data_AF-A0A261F2M9-F1
#
_entry.id   AF-A0A261F2M9-F1
#
_cell.length_a   1.000
_cell.length_b   1.000
_cell.length_c   1.000
_cell.angle_alpha   90.00
_cell.angle_beta   90.00
_cell.angle_gamma   90.00
#
_symmetry.space_group_name_H-M   'P 1'
#
loop_
_entity.id
_entity.type
_entity.pdbx_description
1 polymer ?
#
loop_
_entity_poly.entity_id
_entity_poly.type
_entity_poly.pdbx_seq_one_letter_code
_entity_poly.pdbx_strand_id
1 'polypeptide(L)'
;MTGTYEATKTKAAQMHQGTQMREGIQSGATLGASQQQRSQMTRELTPEQRRAVAMRRQQILLAQKNRMLKAEREQARSVWERQEREDAPAPHAAAPVKQPVPGETMFSLRKIQGEVLRELRTSDHKTLREVSEKAGVSLGYLSEVERGQKEASSELLVSITDALGVRLSQVLTMIAQRVEQVENAQGRPDLHAHEDHQVQAYDAA
;
A
#
# COMPACT_ATOMS: atom_id res chain seq x y z
N MET A 1 33.53 -8.59 34.68
CA MET A 1 32.93 -8.91 33.37
C MET A 1 31.72 -8.00 33.21
N THR A 2 31.98 -6.76 32.78
CA THR A 2 31.54 -6.16 31.50
C THR A 2 30.07 -5.74 31.52
N GLY A 3 29.84 -4.51 31.95
CA GLY A 3 28.67 -3.73 31.57
C GLY A 3 28.84 -3.10 30.18
N THR A 4 27.73 -2.70 29.57
CA THR A 4 27.61 -1.58 28.62
C THR A 4 26.12 -1.30 28.38
N TYR A 5 25.54 -0.37 29.15
CA TYR A 5 24.29 0.32 28.82
C TYR A 5 24.67 1.78 28.56
N GLU A 6 25.11 2.12 27.34
CA GLU A 6 25.21 3.50 26.86
C GLU A 6 25.20 3.56 25.32
N ALA A 7 24.04 3.91 24.75
CA ALA A 7 23.84 4.52 23.45
C ALA A 7 22.32 4.74 23.35
N THR A 8 21.75 5.93 23.49
CA THR A 8 21.95 7.08 22.62
C THR A 8 21.59 8.38 23.36
N LYS A 9 22.60 9.10 23.86
CA LYS A 9 22.47 10.51 24.27
C LYS A 9 23.67 11.31 23.76
N THR A 10 23.99 11.17 22.47
CA THR A 10 25.13 11.86 21.85
C THR A 10 24.76 12.44 20.50
N LYS A 11 23.83 13.41 20.50
CA LYS A 11 23.72 14.39 19.39
C LYS A 11 23.11 15.74 19.81
N ALA A 12 23.16 16.07 21.10
CA ALA A 12 22.70 17.37 21.62
C ALA A 12 23.83 18.21 22.26
N ALA A 13 25.05 17.66 22.42
CA ALA A 13 26.20 18.38 23.00
C ALA A 13 27.23 18.87 21.95
N GLN A 14 27.02 18.60 20.67
CA GLN A 14 27.86 19.04 19.55
C GLN A 14 27.11 20.01 18.63
N MET A 15 26.54 21.07 19.21
CA MET A 15 26.13 22.27 18.45
C MET A 15 26.48 23.57 19.21
N HIS A 16 27.42 23.53 20.17
CA HIS A 16 27.78 24.69 21.01
C HIS A 16 29.23 25.17 20.87
N GLN A 17 29.95 24.77 19.80
CA GLN A 17 31.31 25.28 19.50
C GLN A 17 31.40 26.14 18.24
N GLY A 18 30.27 26.66 17.74
CA GLY A 18 30.24 27.57 16.57
C GLY A 18 30.02 29.05 16.91
N THR A 19 29.87 29.42 18.19
CA THR A 19 29.28 30.73 18.56
C THR A 19 30.20 31.63 19.39
N GLN A 20 31.48 31.28 19.56
CA GLN A 20 32.43 32.07 20.36
C GLN A 20 33.74 32.30 19.61
N MET A 21 33.71 33.04 18.51
CA MET A 21 34.90 33.69 17.93
C MET A 21 34.45 34.78 16.94
N ARG A 22 34.03 35.94 17.46
CA ARG A 22 34.10 37.28 16.81
C ARG A 22 33.54 38.36 17.74
N GLU A 23 34.05 38.41 18.96
CA GLU A 23 34.08 39.65 19.73
C GLU A 23 35.47 40.27 19.55
N GLY A 24 35.51 41.52 19.12
CA GLY A 24 36.74 42.28 18.93
C GLY A 24 37.10 42.47 17.45
N ILE A 25 36.50 43.48 16.82
CA ILE A 25 37.18 44.51 16.00
C ILE A 25 36.11 45.54 15.61
N GLN A 26 36.46 46.81 15.82
CA GLN A 26 35.77 48.05 15.41
C GLN A 26 34.65 48.58 16.31
N SER A 27 35.08 49.19 17.41
CA SER A 27 34.53 50.47 17.86
C SER A 27 34.84 51.55 16.82
N GLY A 28 33.84 52.41 16.53
CA GLY A 28 34.05 53.71 15.90
C GLY A 28 33.43 53.91 14.52
N ALA A 29 32.10 53.93 14.41
CA ALA A 29 31.39 54.83 13.47
C ALA A 29 29.88 54.85 13.77
N THR A 30 29.40 56.01 14.21
CA THR A 30 28.05 56.55 14.02
C THR A 30 26.86 55.69 14.52
N LEU A 31 26.53 55.93 15.79
CA LEU A 31 25.14 56.00 16.26
C LEU A 31 24.31 56.87 15.30
N GLY A 32 23.16 56.38 14.83
CA GLY A 32 22.16 57.23 14.19
C GLY A 32 21.44 56.71 12.93
N ALA A 33 21.29 55.40 12.73
CA ALA A 33 20.25 54.93 11.80
C ALA A 33 18.90 54.98 12.51
N SER A 34 18.26 56.14 12.44
CA SER A 34 16.97 56.47 13.04
C SER A 34 15.94 55.34 12.90
N GLN A 35 15.10 55.12 13.92
CA GLN A 35 13.91 54.26 13.81
C GLN A 35 13.08 54.65 12.56
N GLN A 36 13.11 55.93 12.18
CA GLN A 36 12.59 56.47 10.92
C GLN A 36 13.24 55.89 9.65
N GLN A 37 14.54 55.61 9.60
CA GLN A 37 15.20 54.97 8.45
C GLN A 37 14.86 53.47 8.31
N ARG A 38 14.61 52.76 9.42
CA ARG A 38 14.04 51.40 9.38
C ARG A 38 12.59 51.41 8.86
N SER A 39 11.85 52.49 9.15
CA SER A 39 10.50 52.73 8.61
C SER A 39 10.50 53.20 7.15
N GLN A 40 11.61 53.72 6.60
CA GLN A 40 11.69 54.22 5.22
C GLN A 40 11.89 53.12 4.16
N MET A 41 12.13 51.87 4.58
CA MET A 41 12.24 50.71 3.68
C MET A 41 11.01 49.80 3.73
N THR A 42 9.85 50.32 4.12
CA THR A 42 8.58 49.65 3.84
C THR A 42 8.18 49.96 2.40
N ARG A 43 8.79 49.26 1.43
CA ARG A 43 8.31 49.27 0.04
C ARG A 43 6.87 48.79 0.06
N GLU A 44 5.93 49.71 -0.12
CA GLU A 44 4.51 49.38 -0.16
C GLU A 44 4.28 48.38 -1.30
N LEU A 45 3.73 47.22 -0.94
CA LEU A 45 3.42 46.16 -1.90
C LEU A 45 2.40 46.69 -2.91
N THR A 46 2.68 46.48 -4.20
CA THR A 46 1.71 46.82 -5.23
C THR A 46 0.40 46.06 -4.98
N PRO A 47 -0.76 46.56 -5.43
CA PRO A 47 -2.03 45.85 -5.27
C PRO A 47 -1.99 44.41 -5.77
N GLU A 48 -1.20 44.14 -6.81
CA GLU A 48 -0.95 42.81 -7.36
C GLU A 48 -0.14 41.93 -6.40
N GLN A 49 0.94 42.45 -5.83
CA GLN A 49 1.76 41.74 -4.84
C GLN A 49 0.95 41.41 -3.56
N ARG A 50 0.05 42.30 -3.12
CA ARG A 50 -0.87 42.03 -2.00
C ARG A 50 -1.85 40.90 -2.29
N ARG A 51 -2.42 40.86 -3.50
CA ARG A 51 -3.31 39.76 -3.95
C ARG A 51 -2.56 38.43 -4.03
N ALA A 52 -1.33 38.42 -4.55
CA ALA A 52 -0.49 37.23 -4.63
C ALA A 52 -0.17 36.65 -3.23
N VAL A 53 0.18 37.51 -2.28
CA VAL A 53 0.44 37.11 -0.88
C VAL A 53 -0.83 36.56 -0.21
N ALA A 54 -2.00 37.17 -0.45
CA ALA A 54 -3.28 36.70 0.07
C ALA A 54 -3.66 35.31 -0.50
N MET A 55 -3.49 35.10 -1.80
CA MET A 55 -3.74 33.81 -2.45
C MET A 55 -2.81 32.72 -1.91
N ARG A 56 -1.52 33.02 -1.74
CA ARG A 56 -0.55 32.08 -1.16
C ARG A 56 -0.93 31.71 0.27
N ARG A 57 -1.37 32.68 1.08
CA ARG A 57 -1.87 32.45 2.44
C ARG A 57 -3.12 31.55 2.45
N GLN A 58 -4.05 31.77 1.52
CA GLN A 58 -5.26 30.94 1.37
C GLN A 58 -4.91 29.50 0.95
N GLN A 59 -3.97 29.31 0.02
CA GLN A 59 -3.53 27.98 -0.39
C GLN A 59 -2.84 27.21 0.74
N ILE A 60 -2.04 27.89 1.57
CA ILE A 60 -1.42 27.28 2.75
C ILE A 60 -2.50 26.78 3.73
N LEU A 61 -3.52 27.60 3.99
CA LEU A 61 -4.65 27.22 4.85
C LEU A 61 -5.44 26.03 4.29
N LEU A 62 -5.74 26.02 2.99
CA LEU A 62 -6.42 24.89 2.34
C LEU A 62 -5.57 23.62 2.39
N ALA A 63 -4.27 23.71 2.17
CA ALA A 63 -3.35 22.58 2.27
C ALA A 63 -3.28 22.04 3.70
N GLN A 64 -3.29 22.91 4.71
CA GLN A 64 -3.35 22.52 6.12
C GLN A 64 -4.67 21.83 6.45
N LYS A 65 -5.81 22.37 6.00
CA LYS A 65 -7.14 21.77 6.19
C LYS A 65 -7.21 20.38 5.54
N ASN A 66 -6.69 20.21 4.33
CA ASN A 66 -6.65 18.92 3.64
C ASN A 66 -5.73 17.91 4.34
N ARG A 67 -4.61 18.36 4.91
CA ARG A 67 -3.72 17.52 5.74
C ARG A 67 -4.41 17.06 7.02
N MET A 68 -5.17 17.95 7.67
CA MET A 68 -5.99 17.60 8.83
C MET A 68 -7.07 16.59 8.48
N LEU A 69 -7.82 16.80 7.40
CA LEU A 69 -8.84 15.86 6.95
C LEU A 69 -8.25 14.47 6.63
N LYS A 70 -7.02 14.43 6.10
CA LYS A 70 -6.31 13.17 5.86
C LYS A 70 -5.88 12.49 7.16
N ALA A 71 -5.31 13.25 8.09
CA ALA A 71 -4.92 12.75 9.41
C ALA A 71 -6.15 12.29 10.21
N GLU A 72 -7.28 12.97 10.09
CA GLU A 72 -8.56 12.61 10.70
C GLU A 72 -9.13 11.32 10.10
N ARG A 73 -9.05 11.15 8.78
CA ARG A 73 -9.42 9.87 8.12
C ARG A 73 -8.50 8.71 8.53
N GLU A 74 -7.21 8.98 8.70
CA GLU A 74 -6.23 8.00 9.20
C GLU A 74 -6.48 7.68 10.67
N GLN A 75 -6.82 8.67 11.50
CA GLN A 75 -7.21 8.48 12.89
C GLN A 75 -8.52 7.72 13.01
N ALA A 76 -9.55 8.05 12.23
CA ALA A 76 -10.82 7.33 12.19
C ALA A 76 -10.62 5.87 11.77
N ARG A 77 -9.72 5.60 10.81
CA ARG A 77 -9.31 4.24 10.47
C ARG A 77 -8.60 3.54 11.63
N SER A 78 -7.71 4.25 12.33
CA SER A 78 -6.98 3.70 13.50
C SER A 78 -7.90 3.46 14.71
N VAL A 79 -8.96 4.25 14.86
CA VAL A 79 -9.98 4.12 15.91
C VAL A 79 -10.88 2.94 15.58
N TRP A 80 -11.39 2.85 14.34
CA TRP A 80 -12.11 1.65 13.88
C TRP A 80 -11.27 0.38 14.06
N GLU A 81 -9.98 0.41 13.71
CA GLU A 81 -9.06 -0.73 13.87
C GLU A 81 -8.76 -1.07 15.34
N ARG A 82 -8.80 -0.09 16.25
CA ARG A 82 -8.67 -0.31 17.70
C ARG A 82 -9.98 -0.84 18.31
N GLN A 83 -11.10 -0.32 17.83
CA GLN A 83 -12.44 -0.69 18.28
C GLN A 83 -12.79 -2.09 17.77
N GLU A 84 -12.38 -2.46 16.56
CA GLU A 84 -12.43 -3.83 16.04
C GLU A 84 -11.54 -4.79 16.85
N ARG A 85 -10.50 -4.31 17.55
CA ARG A 85 -9.70 -5.10 18.51
C ARG A 85 -10.30 -5.16 19.92
N GLU A 86 -11.13 -4.20 20.31
CA GLU A 86 -11.80 -4.14 21.61
C GLU A 86 -13.15 -4.87 21.59
N ASP A 87 -13.90 -4.77 20.49
CA ASP A 87 -15.12 -5.53 20.18
C ASP A 87 -14.81 -6.92 19.60
N ALA A 88 -13.54 -7.17 19.23
CA ALA A 88 -13.08 -8.53 19.00
C ALA A 88 -13.28 -9.34 20.28
N PRO A 89 -13.74 -10.60 20.18
CA PRO A 89 -13.73 -11.49 21.34
C PRO A 89 -12.33 -11.46 21.96
N ALA A 90 -12.26 -11.27 23.29
CA ALA A 90 -11.04 -11.48 24.07
C ALA A 90 -10.35 -12.75 23.56
N PRO A 91 -9.00 -12.86 23.55
CA PRO A 91 -8.29 -14.00 22.98
C PRO A 91 -8.56 -15.29 23.79
N HIS A 92 -9.77 -15.82 23.66
CA HIS A 92 -10.17 -17.17 23.93
C HIS A 92 -9.74 -17.97 22.73
N ALA A 93 -8.41 -18.16 22.70
CA ALA A 93 -7.66 -18.74 21.62
C ALA A 93 -7.86 -17.94 20.31
N ALA A 94 -6.84 -17.89 19.48
CA ALA A 94 -7.19 -18.14 18.09
C ALA A 94 -8.01 -19.44 18.16
N ALA A 95 -9.33 -19.44 17.89
CA ALA A 95 -9.93 -20.65 17.34
C ALA A 95 -8.89 -21.08 16.33
N PRO A 96 -8.18 -22.21 16.55
CA PRO A 96 -6.92 -22.44 15.89
C PRO A 96 -7.23 -22.11 14.45
N VAL A 97 -6.55 -21.10 13.88
CA VAL A 97 -6.31 -21.15 12.44
C VAL A 97 -5.77 -22.54 12.38
N LYS A 98 -6.59 -23.51 11.95
CA LYS A 98 -6.22 -24.91 11.93
C LYS A 98 -4.91 -24.79 11.21
N GLN A 99 -3.81 -24.89 11.95
CA GLN A 99 -2.50 -24.88 11.32
C GLN A 99 -2.71 -26.02 10.36
N PRO A 100 -2.66 -25.76 9.03
CA PRO A 100 -3.07 -26.76 8.07
C PRO A 100 -2.36 -28.00 8.52
N VAL A 101 -3.16 -28.98 8.98
CA VAL A 101 -2.62 -30.18 9.59
C VAL A 101 -1.58 -30.64 8.58
N PRO A 102 -0.33 -30.96 8.93
CA PRO A 102 0.66 -31.34 7.93
C PRO A 102 0.09 -32.50 7.09
N GLY A 103 -0.47 -32.19 5.91
CA GLY A 103 -1.47 -33.03 5.22
C GLY A 103 -2.65 -32.30 4.54
N GLU A 104 -3.23 -31.22 5.10
CA GLU A 104 -4.31 -30.41 4.50
C GLU A 104 -3.76 -29.09 3.95
N THR A 105 -3.04 -29.15 2.83
CA THR A 105 -2.70 -27.93 2.09
C THR A 105 -3.93 -27.49 1.30
N MET A 106 -4.97 -26.99 1.95
CA MET A 106 -6.13 -26.47 1.23
C MET A 106 -5.66 -25.29 0.36
N PHE A 107 -5.72 -25.47 -0.97
CA PHE A 107 -5.16 -24.49 -1.90
C PHE A 107 -6.03 -23.22 -1.92
N SER A 108 -5.41 -22.09 -2.25
CA SER A 108 -6.10 -20.79 -2.27
C SER A 108 -6.35 -20.35 -3.70
N LEU A 109 -7.63 -20.19 -4.08
CA LEU A 109 -8.02 -19.77 -5.43
C LEU A 109 -7.41 -18.41 -5.82
N ARG A 110 -7.45 -17.39 -4.94
CA ARG A 110 -6.77 -16.10 -5.20
C ARG A 110 -5.28 -16.21 -5.47
N LYS A 111 -4.59 -17.18 -4.85
CA LYS A 111 -3.15 -17.37 -5.13
C LYS A 111 -2.96 -17.89 -6.54
N ILE A 112 -3.70 -18.93 -6.93
CA ILE A 112 -3.67 -19.47 -8.30
C ILE A 112 -4.04 -18.38 -9.32
N GLN A 113 -5.13 -17.65 -9.09
CA GLN A 113 -5.56 -16.55 -9.94
C GLN A 113 -4.47 -15.46 -10.04
N GLY A 114 -3.89 -15.05 -8.92
CA GLY A 114 -2.81 -14.06 -8.88
C GLY A 114 -1.55 -14.51 -9.62
N GLU A 115 -1.18 -15.79 -9.49
CA GLU A 115 -0.05 -16.41 -10.20
C GLU A 115 -0.28 -16.41 -11.72
N VAL A 116 -1.45 -16.82 -12.19
CA VAL A 116 -1.81 -16.81 -13.61
C VAL A 116 -1.77 -15.39 -14.18
N LEU A 117 -2.34 -14.41 -13.48
CA LEU A 117 -2.30 -13.00 -13.92
C LEU A 117 -0.88 -12.47 -14.00
N ARG A 118 -0.05 -12.80 -13.00
CA ARG A 118 1.37 -12.40 -12.97
C ARG A 118 2.15 -13.05 -14.11
N GLU A 119 1.95 -14.35 -14.36
CA GLU A 119 2.59 -15.09 -15.44
C GLU A 119 2.27 -14.44 -16.78
N LEU A 120 0.99 -14.24 -17.10
CA LEU A 120 0.53 -13.57 -18.31
C LEU A 120 1.17 -12.19 -18.46
N ARG A 121 1.16 -11.37 -17.41
CA ARG A 121 1.79 -10.05 -17.42
C ARG A 121 3.29 -10.12 -17.74
N THR A 122 4.01 -11.01 -17.06
CA THR A 122 5.48 -11.10 -17.20
C THR A 122 5.92 -11.75 -18.51
N SER A 123 5.15 -12.71 -19.02
CA SER A 123 5.40 -13.35 -20.31
C SER A 123 5.27 -12.39 -21.49
N ASP A 124 4.38 -11.39 -21.35
CA ASP A 124 4.21 -10.31 -22.33
C ASP A 124 5.07 -9.07 -22.01
N HIS A 125 6.04 -9.21 -21.11
CA HIS A 125 6.98 -8.15 -20.71
C HIS A 125 6.33 -6.85 -20.21
N LYS A 126 5.07 -6.90 -19.75
CA LYS A 126 4.34 -5.76 -19.20
C LYS A 126 4.74 -5.50 -17.76
N THR A 127 4.86 -4.24 -17.39
CA THR A 127 5.08 -3.79 -16.01
C THR A 127 3.75 -3.73 -15.25
N LEU A 128 3.82 -3.80 -13.91
CA LEU A 128 2.66 -3.56 -13.05
C LEU A 128 2.02 -2.19 -13.31
N ARG A 129 2.84 -1.16 -13.59
CA ARG A 129 2.37 0.20 -13.87
C ARG A 129 1.48 0.21 -15.12
N GLU A 130 1.98 -0.30 -16.24
CA GLU A 130 1.25 -0.30 -17.52
C GLU A 130 -0.10 -1.02 -17.42
N VAL A 131 -0.15 -2.18 -16.75
CA VAL A 131 -1.39 -2.93 -16.58
C VAL A 131 -2.33 -2.21 -15.62
N SER A 132 -1.82 -1.70 -14.49
CA SER A 132 -2.65 -1.01 -13.50
C SER A 132 -3.29 0.26 -14.05
N GLU A 133 -2.55 1.04 -14.85
CA GLU A 133 -3.04 2.25 -15.49
C GLU A 133 -4.14 1.93 -16.52
N LYS A 134 -3.94 0.90 -17.36
CA LYS A 134 -4.94 0.43 -18.33
C LYS A 134 -6.20 -0.16 -17.67
N ALA A 135 -6.03 -0.91 -16.58
CA ALA A 135 -7.13 -1.54 -15.85
C ALA A 135 -7.88 -0.58 -14.90
N GLY A 136 -7.43 0.68 -14.77
CA GLY A 136 -8.06 1.67 -13.89
C GLY A 136 -7.93 1.35 -12.40
N VAL A 137 -6.89 0.60 -12.00
CA VAL A 137 -6.63 0.23 -10.60
C VAL A 137 -5.32 0.79 -10.11
N SER A 138 -5.13 0.86 -8.79
CA SER A 138 -3.82 1.25 -8.25
C SER A 138 -2.77 0.16 -8.48
N LEU A 139 -1.52 0.58 -8.73
CA LEU A 139 -0.38 -0.33 -8.84
C LEU A 139 -0.25 -1.25 -7.60
N GLY A 140 -0.43 -0.68 -6.40
CA GLY A 140 -0.39 -1.43 -5.14
C GLY A 140 -1.47 -2.52 -5.08
N TYR A 141 -2.70 -2.19 -5.49
CA TYR A 141 -3.79 -3.15 -5.54
C TYR A 141 -3.51 -4.30 -6.50
N LEU A 142 -3.10 -4.01 -7.75
CA LEU A 142 -2.74 -5.07 -8.71
C LEU A 142 -1.61 -5.96 -8.17
N SER A 143 -0.62 -5.36 -7.51
CA SER A 143 0.48 -6.07 -6.88
C SER A 143 0.01 -7.00 -5.74
N GLU A 144 -0.96 -6.57 -4.93
CA GLU A 144 -1.57 -7.40 -3.89
C GLU A 144 -2.40 -8.55 -4.47
N VAL A 145 -3.13 -8.31 -5.56
CA VAL A 145 -3.88 -9.35 -6.30
C VAL A 145 -2.93 -10.40 -6.87
N GLU A 146 -1.86 -10.01 -7.57
CA GLU A 146 -0.87 -10.95 -8.13
C GLU A 146 -0.15 -11.80 -7.08
N ARG A 147 -0.10 -11.35 -5.82
CA ARG A 147 0.43 -12.12 -4.69
C ARG A 147 -0.62 -12.95 -3.96
N GLY A 148 -1.87 -12.97 -4.44
CA GLY A 148 -3.00 -13.61 -3.77
C GLY A 148 -3.27 -13.06 -2.38
N GLN A 149 -3.03 -11.76 -2.14
CA GLN A 149 -3.36 -11.10 -0.87
C GLN A 149 -4.76 -10.48 -0.90
N LYS A 150 -5.26 -10.16 -2.10
CA LYS A 150 -6.61 -9.64 -2.32
C LYS A 150 -7.33 -10.45 -3.38
N GLU A 151 -8.63 -10.63 -3.16
CA GLU A 151 -9.56 -11.11 -4.18
C GLU A 151 -9.89 -9.94 -5.12
N ALA A 152 -9.85 -10.20 -6.43
CA ALA A 152 -10.36 -9.25 -7.41
C ALA A 152 -11.87 -9.48 -7.57
N SER A 153 -12.67 -8.41 -7.61
CA SER A 153 -14.07 -8.56 -8.03
C SER A 153 -14.13 -9.04 -9.47
N SER A 154 -15.28 -9.59 -9.89
CA SER A 154 -15.46 -10.06 -11.26
C SER A 154 -15.26 -8.92 -12.28
N GLU A 155 -15.71 -7.70 -11.98
CA GLU A 155 -15.50 -6.52 -12.83
C GLU A 155 -14.03 -6.12 -12.91
N LEU A 156 -13.31 -6.16 -11.79
CA LEU A 156 -11.88 -5.85 -11.77
C LEU A 156 -11.06 -6.92 -12.48
N LEU A 157 -11.46 -8.19 -12.36
CA LEU A 157 -10.81 -9.28 -13.08
C LEU A 157 -10.96 -9.09 -14.60
N VAL A 158 -12.17 -8.76 -15.09
CA VAL A 158 -12.40 -8.42 -16.50
C VAL A 158 -11.48 -7.27 -16.93
N SER A 159 -11.46 -6.16 -16.18
CA SER A 159 -10.62 -4.99 -16.48
C SER A 159 -9.13 -5.33 -16.56
N ILE A 160 -8.64 -6.18 -15.64
CA ILE A 160 -7.25 -6.64 -15.65
C ILE A 160 -6.97 -7.52 -16.86
N THR A 161 -7.86 -8.45 -17.21
CA THR A 161 -7.67 -9.32 -18.38
C THR A 161 -7.69 -8.53 -19.70
N ASP A 162 -8.55 -7.52 -19.80
CA ASP A 162 -8.60 -6.60 -20.93
C ASP A 162 -7.30 -5.78 -21.05
N ALA A 163 -6.79 -5.27 -19.93
CA ALA A 163 -5.51 -4.55 -19.88
C ALA A 163 -4.31 -5.43 -20.26
N LEU A 164 -4.40 -6.73 -19.96
CA LEU A 164 -3.44 -7.74 -20.38
C LEU A 164 -3.60 -8.16 -21.85
N GLY A 165 -4.71 -7.81 -22.51
CA GLY A 165 -4.96 -8.16 -23.90
C GLY A 165 -5.34 -9.63 -24.10
N VAL A 166 -5.88 -10.28 -23.06
CA VAL A 166 -6.28 -11.69 -23.08
C VAL A 166 -7.75 -11.82 -22.74
N ARG A 167 -8.43 -12.81 -23.33
CA ARG A 167 -9.85 -13.06 -23.03
C ARG A 167 -10.00 -13.61 -21.61
N LEU A 168 -11.00 -13.16 -20.87
CA LEU A 168 -11.32 -13.71 -19.54
C LEU A 168 -11.49 -15.23 -19.56
N SER A 169 -12.16 -15.79 -20.58
CA SER A 169 -12.36 -17.24 -20.69
C SER A 169 -11.04 -18.01 -20.73
N GLN A 170 -10.03 -17.50 -21.43
CA GLN A 170 -8.71 -18.13 -21.49
C GLN A 170 -8.03 -18.12 -20.12
N VAL A 171 -8.12 -17.00 -19.38
CA VAL A 171 -7.58 -16.91 -18.02
C VAL A 171 -8.29 -17.88 -17.08
N LEU A 172 -9.61 -17.99 -17.17
CA LEU A 172 -10.39 -18.95 -16.38
C LEU A 172 -10.02 -20.40 -16.72
N THR A 173 -9.77 -20.72 -17.99
CA THR A 173 -9.27 -22.05 -18.38
C THR A 173 -7.90 -22.34 -17.77
N MET A 174 -6.97 -21.39 -17.80
CA MET A 174 -5.65 -21.56 -17.18
C MET A 174 -5.75 -21.75 -15.66
N ILE A 175 -6.63 -20.99 -15.00
CA ILE A 175 -6.91 -21.15 -13.57
C ILE A 175 -7.49 -22.54 -13.30
N ALA A 176 -8.48 -22.98 -14.07
CA ALA A 176 -9.09 -24.30 -13.93
C ALA A 176 -8.06 -25.42 -14.08
N GLN A 177 -7.19 -25.36 -15.10
CA GLN A 177 -6.09 -26.33 -15.29
C GLN A 177 -5.15 -26.35 -14.09
N ARG A 178 -4.82 -25.19 -13.52
CA ARG A 178 -3.94 -25.10 -12.37
C ARG A 178 -4.61 -25.63 -11.10
N VAL A 179 -5.90 -25.40 -10.94
CA VAL A 179 -6.72 -25.99 -9.86
C VAL A 179 -6.75 -27.50 -10.00
N GLU A 180 -7.06 -28.03 -11.18
CA GLU A 180 -7.09 -29.47 -11.47
C GLU A 180 -5.75 -30.14 -11.12
N GLN A 181 -4.62 -29.54 -11.50
CA GLN A 181 -3.29 -30.06 -11.11
C GLN A 181 -3.12 -30.18 -9.60
N VAL A 182 -3.61 -29.20 -8.85
CA VAL A 182 -3.53 -29.17 -7.40
C VAL A 182 -4.51 -30.18 -6.78
N GLU A 183 -5.71 -30.30 -7.31
CA GLU A 183 -6.72 -31.26 -6.87
C GLU A 183 -6.28 -32.71 -7.12
N ASN A 184 -5.71 -32.99 -8.30
CA ASN A 184 -5.12 -34.28 -8.65
C ASN A 184 -3.95 -34.63 -7.72
N ALA A 185 -3.07 -33.67 -7.42
CA ALA A 185 -1.99 -33.86 -6.45
C ALA A 185 -2.50 -34.11 -5.02
N GLN A 186 -3.71 -33.66 -4.70
CA GLN A 186 -4.40 -33.88 -3.43
C GLN A 186 -5.27 -35.15 -3.44
N GLY A 187 -5.34 -35.88 -4.56
CA GLY A 187 -6.16 -37.08 -4.70
C GLY A 187 -7.67 -36.82 -4.64
N ARG A 188 -8.13 -35.61 -4.98
CA ARG A 188 -9.57 -35.33 -5.07
C ARG A 188 -10.13 -36.03 -6.32
N PRO A 189 -11.14 -36.90 -6.18
CA PRO A 189 -11.70 -37.63 -7.31
C PRO A 189 -12.47 -36.70 -8.24
N ASP A 190 -12.39 -36.95 -9.54
CA ASP A 190 -13.24 -36.32 -10.54
C ASP A 190 -14.70 -36.79 -10.36
N LEU A 191 -15.65 -35.90 -10.60
CA LEU A 191 -17.09 -36.14 -10.45
C LEU A 191 -17.58 -37.29 -11.35
N HIS A 192 -16.89 -37.58 -12.46
CA HIS A 192 -17.27 -38.59 -13.46
C HIS A 192 -16.52 -39.92 -13.36
N ALA A 193 -15.61 -40.11 -12.41
CA ALA A 193 -14.84 -41.35 -12.29
C ALA A 193 -15.68 -42.59 -11.88
N HIS A 194 -16.97 -42.41 -11.57
CA HIS A 194 -17.87 -43.48 -11.11
C HIS A 194 -18.76 -44.10 -12.20
N GLU A 195 -18.81 -43.57 -13.42
CA GLU A 195 -19.73 -44.07 -14.46
C GLU A 195 -19.14 -45.21 -15.33
N ASP A 196 -17.82 -45.40 -15.35
CA ASP A 196 -17.16 -46.41 -16.21
C ASP A 196 -17.38 -47.87 -15.76
N HIS A 197 -17.83 -48.10 -14.53
CA HIS A 197 -18.00 -49.46 -13.99
C HIS A 197 -19.41 -50.05 -14.16
N GLN A 198 -20.40 -49.29 -14.64
CA GLN A 198 -21.79 -49.74 -14.69
C GLN A 198 -22.29 -50.11 -16.09
N VAL A 199 -21.52 -49.82 -17.14
CA VAL A 199 -21.92 -50.11 -18.54
C VAL A 199 -21.62 -51.55 -18.97
N GLN A 200 -20.73 -52.28 -18.29
CA GLN A 200 -20.45 -53.69 -18.62
C GLN A 200 -21.49 -54.70 -18.09
N ALA A 201 -22.46 -54.26 -17.27
CA ALA A 201 -23.42 -55.17 -16.65
C ALA A 201 -24.75 -55.34 -17.43
N TYR A 202 -24.99 -54.55 -18.49
CA TYR A 202 -26.26 -54.61 -19.25
C TYR A 202 -26.17 -55.33 -20.60
N ASP A 203 -24.98 -55.71 -21.08
CA ASP A 203 -24.79 -56.46 -22.34
C ASP A 203 -24.73 -58.00 -22.16
N ALA A 204 -25.13 -58.51 -20.99
CA ALA A 204 -25.06 -59.95 -20.65
C ALA A 204 -26.41 -60.58 -20.25
N ALA A 205 -27.52 -60.11 -20.82
CA ALA A 205 -28.86 -60.68 -20.61
C ALA A 205 -29.48 -61.22 -21.91
#